data_AF-A0A2G3K2R2-F1
#
_entry.id   AF-A0A2G3K2R2-F1
#
_cell.length_a   1.000
_cell.length_b   1.000
_cell.length_c   1.000
_cell.angle_alpha   90.00
_cell.angle_beta   90.00
_cell.angle_gamma   90.00
#
_symmetry.space_group_name_H-M   'P 1'
#
loop_
_entity.id
_entity.type
_entity.pdbx_description
1 polymer ?
#
loop_
_entity_poly.entity_id
_entity_poly.type
_entity_poly.pdbx_seq_one_letter_code
_entity_poly.pdbx_strand_id
1 'polypeptide(L)'
;MNQHYANEPACGIGLVTPFGWQSGELLSFLELQRGIDLPVQNRRGSEIPIFGSDGLLGFHDTSVTDGPGVITGRSGTIGKPFYTEGRYWPLNTSLYVKNFKGNLPKFVYYKLSESGLERFSTGTGVPTLNRNVAQKEVVTFPPLSEQQKNRRHPHGRG
;
A
#
# COMPACT_ATOMS: atom_id res chain seq x y z
N MET A 1 -58.84 -10.72 6.13
CA MET A 1 -57.53 -10.86 5.45
C MET A 1 -56.45 -10.45 6.45
N ASN A 2 -55.72 -11.43 6.99
CA ASN A 2 -54.70 -11.19 8.00
C ASN A 2 -53.43 -10.59 7.39
N GLN A 3 -52.85 -9.68 8.17
CA GLN A 3 -51.61 -8.96 7.97
C GLN A 3 -50.41 -9.92 7.93
N HIS A 4 -49.48 -9.71 7.00
CA HIS A 4 -48.11 -10.18 7.16
C HIS A 4 -47.15 -9.05 6.78
N TYR A 5 -46.56 -8.48 7.83
CA TYR A 5 -45.32 -7.70 7.79
C TYR A 5 -44.19 -8.55 7.21
N ALA A 6 -43.40 -7.98 6.30
CA ALA A 6 -42.11 -8.52 5.92
C ALA A 6 -41.05 -7.41 6.02
N ASN A 7 -40.57 -7.25 7.26
CA ASN A 7 -39.18 -6.98 7.65
C ASN A 7 -38.40 -5.92 6.86
N GLU A 8 -38.40 -4.70 7.38
CA GLU A 8 -37.27 -3.77 7.22
C GLU A 8 -36.04 -4.35 7.93
N PRO A 9 -34.85 -4.39 7.31
CA PRO A 9 -33.64 -4.65 8.06
C PRO A 9 -33.24 -3.40 8.86
N ALA A 10 -33.11 -3.64 10.16
CA ALA A 10 -32.75 -2.73 11.24
C ALA A 10 -31.69 -1.67 10.90
N CYS A 11 -31.97 -0.45 11.36
CA CYS A 11 -30.99 0.58 11.65
C CYS A 11 -29.97 0.06 12.67
N GLY A 12 -28.82 -0.39 12.20
CA GLY A 12 -27.56 -0.30 12.91
C GLY A 12 -26.73 0.78 12.21
N ILE A 13 -25.95 1.56 12.95
CA ILE A 13 -24.91 2.46 12.42
C ILE A 13 -23.84 1.64 11.68
N GLY A 14 -24.21 1.08 10.54
CA GLY A 14 -23.36 0.40 9.58
C GLY A 14 -22.85 1.45 8.62
N LEU A 15 -21.52 1.57 8.51
CA LEU A 15 -20.87 2.37 7.48
C LEU A 15 -21.41 1.93 6.12
N VAL A 16 -22.33 2.70 5.55
CA VAL A 16 -22.87 2.45 4.21
C VAL A 16 -21.70 2.61 3.25
N THR A 17 -21.20 1.51 2.68
CA THR A 17 -20.21 1.60 1.60
C THR A 17 -20.90 2.25 0.40
N PRO A 18 -20.36 3.35 -0.14
CA PRO A 18 -20.97 4.00 -1.30
C PRO A 18 -21.06 3.02 -2.47
N PHE A 19 -22.07 3.21 -3.33
CA PHE A 19 -22.31 2.33 -4.47
C PHE A 19 -21.04 2.13 -5.33
N GLY A 20 -20.68 0.87 -5.59
CA GLY A 20 -19.51 0.49 -6.39
C GLY A 20 -18.20 0.34 -5.60
N TRP A 21 -18.17 0.62 -4.30
CA TRP A 21 -17.00 0.36 -3.46
C TRP A 21 -16.88 -1.13 -3.13
N GLN A 22 -15.67 -1.65 -3.23
CA GLN A 22 -15.35 -3.04 -2.91
C GLN A 22 -14.67 -3.12 -1.55
N SER A 23 -15.15 -4.04 -0.71
CA SER A 23 -14.54 -4.37 0.58
C SER A 23 -13.86 -5.73 0.47
N GLY A 24 -12.66 -5.86 1.03
CA GLY A 24 -11.95 -7.14 1.05
C GLY A 24 -10.57 -7.03 1.68
N GLU A 25 -9.84 -8.13 1.70
CA GLU A 25 -8.46 -8.17 2.17
C GLU A 25 -7.56 -7.27 1.32
N LEU A 26 -6.59 -6.59 1.94
CA LEU A 26 -5.66 -5.67 1.27
C LEU A 26 -4.98 -6.31 0.05
N LEU A 27 -4.53 -7.57 0.16
CA LEU A 27 -3.89 -8.26 -0.96
C LEU A 27 -4.86 -8.68 -2.07
N SER A 28 -6.18 -8.52 -1.89
CA SER A 28 -7.13 -8.64 -3.00
C SER A 28 -6.99 -7.47 -3.98
N PHE A 29 -6.53 -6.31 -3.52
CA PHE A 29 -6.44 -5.07 -4.30
C PHE A 29 -5.01 -4.73 -4.77
N LEU A 30 -3.99 -5.38 -4.24
CA LEU A 30 -2.60 -5.20 -4.66
C LEU A 30 -1.75 -6.44 -4.39
N GLU A 31 -0.58 -6.51 -5.01
CA GLU A 31 0.43 -7.55 -4.74
C GLU A 31 1.71 -6.90 -4.20
N LEU A 32 2.11 -7.26 -2.98
CA LEU A 32 3.40 -6.87 -2.42
C LEU A 32 4.46 -7.92 -2.73
N GLN A 33 5.61 -7.46 -3.23
CA GLN A 33 6.81 -8.27 -3.46
C GLN A 33 8.01 -7.70 -2.69
N ARG A 34 8.86 -8.60 -2.20
CA ARG A 34 10.14 -8.26 -1.59
C ARG A 34 11.12 -7.70 -2.63
N GLY A 35 11.85 -6.65 -2.27
CA GLY A 35 12.93 -6.13 -3.09
C GLY A 35 14.14 -7.06 -3.21
N ILE A 36 15.17 -6.61 -3.93
CA ILE A 36 16.34 -7.40 -4.32
C ILE A 36 17.58 -6.84 -3.65
N ASP A 37 18.45 -7.74 -3.19
CA ASP A 37 19.75 -7.38 -2.62
C ASP A 37 20.62 -6.64 -3.64
N LEU A 38 21.16 -5.50 -3.22
CA LEU A 38 22.15 -4.72 -3.97
C LEU A 38 23.20 -4.15 -2.98
N PRO A 39 24.28 -4.90 -2.75
CA PRO A 39 25.38 -4.48 -1.88
C PRO A 39 25.97 -3.14 -2.32
N VAL A 40 26.45 -2.33 -1.37
CA VAL A 40 26.94 -0.96 -1.63
C VAL A 40 28.05 -0.95 -2.69
N GLN A 41 28.97 -1.90 -2.64
CA GLN A 41 30.09 -2.03 -3.58
C GLN A 41 29.66 -2.34 -5.03
N ASN A 42 28.42 -2.82 -5.23
CA ASN A 42 27.87 -3.10 -6.57
C ASN A 42 27.03 -1.93 -7.11
N ARG A 43 26.76 -0.90 -6.29
CA ARG A 43 26.01 0.28 -6.70
C ARG A 43 26.91 1.16 -7.56
N ARG A 44 26.40 1.53 -8.72
CA ARG A 44 27.10 2.32 -9.74
C ARG A 44 26.09 3.13 -10.52
N GLY A 45 26.49 4.27 -11.07
CA GLY A 45 25.59 5.20 -11.75
C GLY A 45 24.80 6.09 -10.79
N SER A 46 24.03 7.03 -11.36
CA SER A 46 23.35 8.10 -10.63
C SER A 46 21.91 8.34 -11.09
N GLU A 47 21.33 7.42 -11.85
CA GLU A 47 20.07 7.65 -12.56
C GLU A 47 18.87 6.98 -11.87
N ILE A 48 19.05 5.73 -11.42
CA ILE A 48 17.96 4.92 -10.88
C ILE A 48 17.96 5.00 -9.35
N PRO A 49 16.93 5.58 -8.71
CA PRO A 49 16.88 5.65 -7.25
C PRO A 49 16.77 4.26 -6.61
N ILE A 50 17.53 4.06 -5.54
CA ILE A 50 17.52 2.85 -4.72
C ILE A 50 16.71 3.13 -3.45
N PHE A 51 15.68 2.34 -3.18
CA PHE A 51 14.85 2.45 -1.99
C PHE A 51 15.07 1.29 -1.03
N GLY A 52 15.30 1.58 0.25
CA GLY A 52 15.28 0.60 1.34
C GLY A 52 14.10 0.81 2.29
N SER A 53 14.20 0.22 3.50
CA SER A 53 13.26 0.44 4.59
C SER A 53 13.11 1.91 4.99
N ASP A 54 14.20 2.68 4.87
CA ASP A 54 14.30 4.06 5.34
C ASP A 54 14.13 5.10 4.22
N GLY A 55 13.74 4.66 3.02
CA GLY A 55 13.54 5.53 1.87
C GLY A 55 14.70 5.48 0.87
N LEU A 56 15.01 6.62 0.25
CA LEU A 56 16.05 6.74 -0.78
C LEU A 56 17.45 6.59 -0.16
N LEU A 57 18.24 5.64 -0.67
CA LEU A 57 19.57 5.28 -0.13
C LEU A 57 20.72 5.50 -1.13
N GLY A 58 20.43 6.11 -2.28
CA GLY A 58 21.39 6.36 -3.34
C GLY A 58 20.83 5.96 -4.70
N PHE A 59 21.73 5.69 -5.64
CA PHE A 59 21.38 5.47 -7.03
C PHE A 59 22.12 4.28 -7.64
N HIS A 60 21.54 3.74 -8.70
CA HIS A 60 22.09 2.71 -9.55
C HIS A 60 21.95 3.09 -11.04
N ASP A 61 22.43 2.26 -11.94
CA ASP A 61 22.29 2.38 -13.40
C ASP A 61 21.23 1.42 -13.96
N THR A 62 20.80 0.45 -13.15
CA THR A 62 19.75 -0.51 -13.53
C THR A 62 18.58 -0.47 -12.54
N SER A 63 17.39 -0.74 -13.04
CA SER A 63 16.15 -0.81 -12.28
C SER A 63 15.61 -2.23 -12.21
N VAL A 64 14.88 -2.54 -11.14
CA VAL A 64 14.11 -3.80 -11.02
C VAL A 64 12.73 -3.65 -11.66
N THR A 65 12.21 -2.42 -11.71
CA THR A 65 10.88 -2.10 -12.20
C THR A 65 10.86 -0.71 -12.81
N ASP A 66 10.02 -0.51 -13.82
CA ASP A 66 9.90 0.74 -14.57
C ASP A 66 9.05 1.81 -13.86
N GLY A 67 8.38 1.45 -12.77
CA GLY A 67 7.48 2.33 -12.02
C GLY A 67 6.13 2.56 -12.72
N PRO A 68 5.29 3.46 -12.17
CA PRO A 68 5.43 4.11 -10.87
C PRO A 68 5.45 3.10 -9.72
N GLY A 69 6.09 3.47 -8.61
CA GLY A 69 6.35 2.59 -7.47
C GLY A 69 5.71 3.05 -6.18
N VAL A 70 5.17 2.10 -5.41
CA VAL A 70 4.83 2.27 -4.00
C VAL A 70 5.68 1.31 -3.20
N ILE A 71 6.48 1.84 -2.27
CA ILE A 71 7.49 1.08 -1.51
C ILE A 71 7.23 1.26 -0.03
N THR A 72 7.35 0.22 0.78
CA THR A 72 7.27 0.30 2.24
C THR A 72 8.40 -0.50 2.87
N GLY A 73 8.82 -0.12 4.07
CA GLY A 73 9.80 -0.90 4.81
C GLY A 73 9.29 -2.28 5.20
N ARG A 74 10.19 -3.26 5.13
CA ARG A 74 9.96 -4.67 5.48
C ARG A 74 10.69 -5.06 6.74
N SER A 75 11.96 -4.65 6.88
CA SER A 75 12.82 -5.00 8.01
C SER A 75 13.60 -3.76 8.44
N GLY A 76 13.60 -3.44 9.73
CA GLY A 76 14.13 -2.16 10.24
C GLY A 76 12.98 -1.17 10.42
N THR A 77 13.02 -0.04 9.72
CA THR A 77 11.91 0.92 9.76
C THR A 77 10.72 0.37 9.00
N ILE A 78 9.58 0.31 9.68
CA ILE A 78 8.26 0.03 9.09
C ILE A 78 7.41 1.26 9.38
N GLY A 79 6.72 1.77 8.37
CA GLY A 79 5.92 2.97 8.53
C GLY A 79 5.36 3.47 7.22
N LYS A 80 5.48 4.78 7.00
CA LYS A 80 4.90 5.44 5.83
C LYS A 80 5.55 4.90 4.55
N PRO A 81 4.74 4.55 3.54
CA PRO A 81 5.27 4.17 2.25
C PRO A 81 5.95 5.37 1.57
N PHE A 82 6.75 5.06 0.56
CA PHE A 82 7.37 5.97 -0.38
C PHE A 82 6.72 5.82 -1.75
N TYR A 83 6.74 6.88 -2.54
CA TYR A 83 6.21 6.89 -3.90
C TYR A 83 7.26 7.43 -4.87
N THR A 84 7.37 6.80 -6.04
CA THR A 84 8.20 7.27 -7.15
C THR A 84 7.42 7.18 -8.45
N GLU A 85 7.54 8.19 -9.32
CA GLU A 85 6.86 8.20 -10.62
C GLU A 85 7.59 7.32 -11.65
N GLY A 86 8.90 7.12 -11.49
CA GLY A 86 9.75 6.45 -12.47
C GLY A 86 10.38 5.15 -11.97
N ARG A 87 11.29 4.62 -12.79
CA ARG A 87 12.01 3.38 -12.51
C ARG A 87 12.78 3.45 -11.20
N TYR A 88 12.93 2.31 -10.53
CA TYR A 88 13.62 2.25 -9.24
C TYR A 88 14.18 0.85 -8.93
N TRP A 89 15.02 0.80 -7.90
CA TRP A 89 15.49 -0.45 -7.30
C TRP A 89 15.00 -0.55 -5.84
N PRO A 90 14.03 -1.43 -5.52
CA PRO A 90 13.68 -1.74 -4.14
C PRO A 90 14.69 -2.74 -3.55
N LEU A 91 15.29 -2.42 -2.40
CA LEU A 91 16.18 -3.31 -1.66
C LEU A 91 15.41 -4.41 -0.92
N ASN A 92 16.10 -5.48 -0.57
CA ASN A 92 15.55 -6.62 0.17
C ASN A 92 14.93 -6.25 1.55
N THR A 93 15.32 -5.09 2.12
CA THR A 93 14.78 -4.48 3.35
C THR A 93 13.44 -3.77 3.13
N SER A 94 12.95 -3.74 1.89
CA SER A 94 11.65 -3.15 1.51
C SER A 94 10.71 -4.18 0.87
N LEU A 95 9.42 -3.85 0.88
CA LEU A 95 8.41 -4.38 -0.03
C LEU A 95 8.01 -3.29 -1.01
N TYR A 96 7.70 -3.68 -2.24
CA TYR A 96 7.09 -2.80 -3.22
C TYR A 96 5.80 -3.41 -3.76
N VAL A 97 4.89 -2.55 -4.23
CA VAL A 97 3.70 -3.00 -4.94
C VAL A 97 4.10 -3.43 -6.35
N LYS A 98 4.09 -4.74 -6.59
CA LYS A 98 4.38 -5.35 -7.89
C LYS A 98 3.21 -5.21 -8.85
N ASN A 99 1.99 -5.33 -8.34
CA ASN A 99 0.77 -5.27 -9.13
C ASN A 99 -0.30 -4.47 -8.38
N PHE A 100 -0.84 -3.44 -9.02
CA PHE A 100 -1.89 -2.59 -8.46
C PHE A 100 -3.31 -3.11 -8.73
N LYS A 101 -3.45 -4.23 -9.46
CA LYS A 101 -4.72 -4.89 -9.80
C LYS A 101 -5.80 -3.94 -10.32
N GLY A 102 -5.40 -3.01 -11.19
CA GLY A 102 -6.28 -2.02 -11.81
C GLY A 102 -6.50 -0.74 -10.99
N ASN A 103 -5.93 -0.63 -9.79
CA ASN A 103 -5.99 0.59 -8.98
C ASN A 103 -4.92 1.61 -9.38
N LEU A 104 -5.17 2.90 -9.10
CA LEU A 104 -4.19 3.95 -9.33
C LEU A 104 -3.02 3.82 -8.33
N PRO A 105 -1.76 3.81 -8.79
CA PRO A 105 -0.59 3.72 -7.92
C PRO A 105 -0.58 4.76 -6.80
N LYS A 106 -0.93 6.01 -7.14
CA LYS A 106 -1.00 7.11 -6.19
C LYS A 106 -2.13 6.96 -5.17
N PHE A 107 -3.25 6.36 -5.56
CA PHE A 107 -4.33 6.02 -4.62
C PHE A 107 -3.87 4.95 -3.63
N VAL A 108 -3.22 3.89 -4.14
CA VAL A 108 -2.66 2.83 -3.30
C VAL A 108 -1.63 3.38 -2.31
N TYR A 109 -0.78 4.31 -2.74
CA TYR A 109 0.15 5.02 -1.87
C TYR A 109 -0.57 5.71 -0.70
N TYR A 110 -1.61 6.50 -0.97
CA TYR A 110 -2.37 7.17 0.08
C TYR A 110 -3.07 6.17 1.01
N LYS A 111 -3.71 5.15 0.44
CA LYS A 111 -4.40 4.13 1.22
C LYS A 111 -3.45 3.40 2.17
N LEU A 112 -2.26 3.01 1.70
CA LEU A 112 -1.23 2.40 2.53
C LEU A 112 -0.67 3.37 3.58
N SER A 113 -0.55 4.66 3.25
CA SER A 113 -0.14 5.70 4.20
C SER A 113 -1.14 5.88 5.35
N GLU A 114 -2.42 5.72 5.08
CA GLU A 114 -3.50 5.80 6.07
C GLU A 114 -3.69 4.53 6.89
N SER A 115 -3.30 3.38 6.34
CA SER A 115 -3.49 2.06 6.98
C SER A 115 -2.63 1.90 8.25
N GLY A 116 -1.61 2.73 8.43
CA GLY A 116 -0.71 2.67 9.59
C GLY A 116 0.03 1.34 9.67
N LEU A 117 0.84 1.04 8.63
CA LEU A 117 1.51 -0.26 8.43
C LEU A 117 2.38 -0.68 9.61
N GLU A 118 2.86 0.27 10.41
CA GLU A 118 3.59 0.04 11.66
C GLU A 118 2.85 -0.89 12.63
N ARG A 119 1.51 -0.90 12.61
CA ARG A 119 0.70 -1.81 13.46
C ARG A 119 0.88 -3.28 13.12
N PHE A 120 1.34 -3.58 11.92
CA PHE A 120 1.60 -4.94 11.43
C PHE A 120 3.07 -5.36 11.59
N SER A 121 3.86 -4.51 12.22
CA SER A 121 5.22 -4.83 12.62
C SER A 121 5.21 -5.92 13.69
N THR A 122 6.11 -6.89 13.54
CA THR A 122 6.32 -7.97 14.52
C THR A 122 7.81 -8.12 14.85
N GLY A 123 8.10 -8.63 16.05
CA GLY A 123 9.45 -8.85 16.55
C GLY A 123 9.84 -7.85 17.65
N THR A 124 10.47 -8.35 18.72
CA THR A 124 10.99 -7.54 19.84
C THR A 124 12.35 -6.88 19.55
N GLY A 125 12.95 -7.19 18.39
CA GLY A 125 14.21 -6.65 17.90
C GLY A 125 14.02 -5.81 16.63
N VAL A 126 14.56 -6.25 15.49
CA VAL A 126 14.39 -5.57 14.19
C VAL A 126 12.92 -5.71 13.73
N PRO A 127 12.15 -4.60 13.65
CA PRO A 127 10.74 -4.65 13.25
C PRO A 127 10.62 -5.30 11.87
N THR A 128 9.75 -6.31 11.72
CA THR A 128 9.49 -6.96 10.42
C THR A 128 8.01 -6.94 10.06
N LEU A 129 7.68 -6.46 8.85
CA LEU A 129 6.30 -6.37 8.41
C LEU A 129 5.77 -7.79 8.19
N ASN A 130 4.84 -8.19 9.04
CA ASN A 130 4.27 -9.52 8.93
C ASN A 130 3.29 -9.55 7.76
N ARG A 131 3.73 -10.18 6.66
CA ARG A 131 2.91 -10.34 5.46
C ARG A 131 1.56 -10.98 5.79
N ASN A 132 1.52 -11.93 6.74
CA ASN A 132 0.31 -12.67 7.09
C ASN A 132 -0.71 -11.85 7.88
N VAL A 133 -0.27 -10.82 8.61
CA VAL A 133 -1.16 -9.93 9.38
C VAL A 133 -1.65 -8.80 8.49
N ALA A 134 -0.74 -8.14 7.75
CA ALA A 134 -1.11 -7.14 6.75
C ALA A 134 -2.00 -7.73 5.63
N GLN A 135 -1.92 -9.04 5.39
CA GLN A 135 -2.78 -9.79 4.46
C GLN A 135 -4.26 -9.72 4.83
N LYS A 136 -4.59 -9.79 6.13
CA LYS A 136 -5.97 -9.94 6.60
C LYS A 136 -6.66 -8.62 6.88
N GLU A 137 -5.97 -7.50 6.70
CA GLU A 137 -6.57 -6.18 6.89
C GLU A 137 -7.69 -5.97 5.87
N VAL A 138 -8.91 -5.78 6.37
CA VAL A 138 -10.07 -5.49 5.53
C VAL A 138 -10.05 -4.01 5.17
N VAL A 139 -9.92 -3.74 3.88
CA VAL A 139 -9.88 -2.39 3.33
C VAL A 139 -10.99 -2.19 2.32
N THR A 140 -11.35 -0.94 2.12
CA THR A 140 -12.30 -0.49 1.11
C THR A 140 -11.57 0.21 -0.02
N PHE A 141 -11.88 -0.21 -1.26
CA PHE A 141 -11.37 0.39 -2.48
C PHE A 141 -12.55 0.92 -3.32
N PRO A 142 -12.54 2.20 -3.70
CA PRO A 142 -13.55 2.76 -4.57
C PRO A 142 -13.29 2.34 -6.03
N PRO A 143 -14.30 2.43 -6.92
CA PRO A 143 -14.10 2.18 -8.34
C PRO A 143 -13.12 3.18 -8.94
N LEU A 144 -12.48 2.82 -10.06
CA LEU A 144 -11.40 3.61 -10.67
C LEU A 144 -11.77 5.08 -10.94
N SER A 145 -13.01 5.34 -11.35
CA SER A 145 -13.54 6.69 -11.59
C SER A 145 -13.51 7.57 -10.34
N GLU A 146 -13.75 6.99 -9.16
CA GLU A 146 -13.73 7.68 -7.87
C GLU A 146 -12.28 7.86 -7.34
N GLN A 147 -11.39 6.91 -7.62
CA GLN A 147 -9.96 7.05 -7.30
C GLN A 147 -9.34 8.28 -7.98
N GLN A 148 -9.78 8.61 -9.20
CA GLN A 148 -9.33 9.80 -9.93
C GLN A 148 -9.81 11.11 -9.30
N LYS A 149 -11.01 11.12 -8.73
CA LYS A 149 -11.61 12.29 -8.05
C LYS A 149 -10.89 12.58 -6.73
N ASN A 150 -10.51 11.54 -6.00
CA ASN A 150 -9.76 11.62 -4.74
C ASN A 150 -8.27 11.96 -4.90
N ARG A 151 -7.81 12.43 -6.08
CA ARG A 151 -6.47 13.01 -6.25
C ARG A 151 -6.20 14.22 -5.35
N ARG A 152 -7.24 14.86 -4.83
CA ARG A 152 -7.18 15.98 -3.88
C ARG A 152 -7.60 15.46 -2.52
N HIS A 153 -6.66 15.20 -1.61
CA HIS A 153 -7.00 15.13 -0.18
C HIS A 153 -6.93 16.54 0.41
N PRO A 154 -8.04 17.08 0.95
CA PRO A 154 -7.99 18.12 1.95
C PRO A 154 -8.44 17.51 3.28
N HIS A 155 -7.67 16.63 3.91
CA HIS A 155 -7.97 16.19 5.28
C HIS A 155 -6.72 16.33 6.14
N GLY A 156 -6.39 17.59 6.43
CA GLY A 156 -5.74 17.90 7.70
C GLY A 156 -6.70 17.49 8.82
N ARG A 157 -6.24 16.61 9.70
CA ARG A 157 -6.90 16.44 10.99
C ARG A 157 -6.54 17.68 11.81
N GLY A 158 -7.56 18.45 12.19
CA GLY A 158 -7.48 19.37 13.31
C GLY A 158 -7.38 18.63 14.64
#